data_AF-A0AB32X0I6-F1
#
_entry.id   AF-A0AB32X0I6-F1
#
_cell.length_a   1.000
_cell.length_b   1.000
_cell.length_c   1.000
_cell.angle_alpha   90.00
_cell.angle_beta   90.00
_cell.angle_gamma   90.00
#
_symmetry.space_group_name_H-M   'P 1'
#
loop_
_entity.id
_entity.type
_entity.pdbx_description
1 polymer ?
#
loop_
_entity_poly.entity_id
_entity_poly.type
_entity_poly.pdbx_seq_one_letter_code
_entity_poly.pdbx_strand_id
1 'polypeptide(L)'
;MLKKRVITEDDFPWRLPSLQSQHQQLRYVGGVDVSVSKEDPSMACGSLVVLDLHHALRLVYQCHTVLTLDVPYVPGFLAFREAPILVHLLEKMKSTASPFYPQVLMVDGNGLLHPRGFGLASHLGVLANLPTIGIGKNLHHVDGLTRSGVKELLEAEENRTKDLITLRGSSGFIWGVAMRSTQSSLKPLFVSIGHRISLDTAIKVVKMTCKFRVPEPIRQADIRSRKHLRKHQIGRLE
;
A
#
# COMPACT_ATOMS: atom_id res chain seq x y z
N MET A 1 -7.64 21.04 5.43
CA MET A 1 -7.96 19.59 5.47
C MET A 1 -6.89 18.79 4.74
N LEU A 2 -6.39 17.69 5.30
CA LEU A 2 -5.28 16.90 4.74
C LEU A 2 -5.53 16.39 3.31
N LYS A 3 -6.78 16.03 2.97
CA LYS A 3 -7.16 15.57 1.62
C LYS A 3 -6.72 16.50 0.49
N LYS A 4 -6.81 17.83 0.70
CA LYS A 4 -6.45 18.82 -0.34
C LYS A 4 -4.93 18.87 -0.62
N ARG A 5 -4.11 18.19 0.20
CA ARG A 5 -2.66 18.11 0.04
C ARG A 5 -2.22 16.88 -0.76
N VAL A 6 -3.13 16.04 -1.23
CA VAL A 6 -2.77 14.89 -2.06
C VAL A 6 -2.31 15.37 -3.42
N ILE A 7 -1.09 14.99 -3.81
CA ILE A 7 -0.52 15.22 -5.13
C ILE A 7 -0.69 13.92 -5.93
N THR A 8 -1.23 14.01 -7.15
CA THR A 8 -1.58 12.86 -8.00
C THR A 8 -0.67 12.67 -9.21
N GLU A 9 0.45 13.38 -9.21
CA GLU A 9 1.50 13.34 -10.22
C GLU A 9 2.84 12.94 -9.59
N ASP A 10 3.79 12.58 -10.43
CA ASP A 10 5.14 12.23 -9.99
C ASP A 10 5.87 13.47 -9.48
N ASP A 11 6.01 13.58 -8.16
CA ASP A 11 6.70 14.67 -7.48
C ASP A 11 7.81 14.08 -6.60
N PHE A 12 8.92 13.74 -7.25
CA PHE A 12 10.13 13.21 -6.63
C PHE A 12 11.33 13.29 -7.59
N PRO A 13 12.58 13.28 -7.06
CA PRO A 13 13.78 13.46 -7.88
C PRO A 13 14.23 12.18 -8.62
N TRP A 14 13.75 11.01 -8.22
CA TRP A 14 14.18 9.74 -8.80
C TRP A 14 13.39 9.35 -10.07
N ARG A 15 13.91 8.39 -10.82
CA ARG A 15 13.27 7.80 -12.01
C ARG A 15 13.17 6.29 -11.86
N LEU A 16 12.24 5.67 -12.58
CA LEU A 16 12.18 4.22 -12.67
C LEU A 16 13.48 3.68 -13.31
N PRO A 17 13.97 2.49 -12.90
CA PRO A 17 15.18 1.90 -13.46
C PRO A 17 15.07 1.76 -14.98
N SER A 18 16.07 2.28 -15.69
CA SER A 18 16.20 2.18 -17.14
C SER A 18 17.69 2.08 -17.50
N LEU A 19 18.00 1.39 -18.60
CA LEU A 19 19.38 1.04 -18.99
C LEU A 19 20.30 2.26 -19.25
N GLN A 20 19.76 3.47 -19.38
CA GLN A 20 20.50 4.66 -19.83
C GLN A 20 20.29 5.91 -18.95
N SER A 21 19.79 5.77 -17.71
CA SER A 21 19.50 6.93 -16.86
C SER A 21 20.72 7.42 -16.09
N GLN A 22 21.10 8.69 -16.30
CA GLN A 22 22.03 9.44 -15.44
C GLN A 22 21.37 9.95 -14.13
N HIS A 23 20.04 9.86 -14.02
CA HIS A 23 19.29 10.30 -12.84
C HIS A 23 19.29 9.23 -11.75
N GLN A 24 19.10 9.66 -10.49
CA GLN A 24 18.89 8.77 -9.35
C GLN A 24 17.74 7.78 -9.65
N GLN A 25 18.03 6.50 -9.54
CA GLN A 25 17.04 5.45 -9.82
C GLN A 25 16.26 5.06 -8.56
N LEU A 26 15.03 4.57 -8.76
CA LEU A 26 14.26 3.92 -7.69
C LEU A 26 14.98 2.65 -7.24
N ARG A 27 15.44 2.66 -5.99
CA ARG A 27 16.16 1.55 -5.36
C ARG A 27 15.44 0.99 -4.16
N TYR A 28 14.94 1.83 -3.25
CA TYR A 28 14.34 1.36 -1.99
C TYR A 28 12.82 1.50 -2.00
N VAL A 29 12.12 0.36 -1.98
CA VAL A 29 10.66 0.30 -1.93
C VAL A 29 10.21 -0.19 -0.55
N GLY A 30 9.45 0.65 0.14
CA GLY A 30 8.88 0.34 1.43
C GLY A 30 7.55 -0.42 1.32
N GLY A 31 7.25 -1.24 2.32
CA GLY A 31 5.93 -1.85 2.51
C GLY A 31 5.47 -1.67 3.94
N VAL A 32 4.20 -1.35 4.14
CA VAL A 32 3.59 -1.26 5.47
C VAL A 32 2.28 -2.02 5.54
N ASP A 33 2.03 -2.60 6.71
CA ASP A 33 0.81 -3.30 7.08
C ASP A 33 0.52 -3.10 8.58
N VAL A 34 -0.75 -3.12 8.95
CA VAL A 34 -1.20 -3.21 10.33
C VAL A 34 -2.09 -4.44 10.47
N SER A 35 -1.67 -5.38 11.32
CA SER A 35 -2.46 -6.55 11.66
C SER A 35 -3.09 -6.39 13.03
N VAL A 36 -4.40 -6.61 13.13
CA VAL A 36 -5.15 -6.63 14.38
C VAL A 36 -5.26 -8.07 14.87
N SER A 37 -5.20 -8.27 16.19
CA SER A 37 -5.25 -9.60 16.79
C SER A 37 -6.67 -10.14 16.75
N LYS A 38 -6.80 -11.45 16.50
CA LYS A 38 -8.09 -12.13 16.45
C LYS A 38 -8.64 -12.49 17.84
N GLU A 39 -7.74 -12.71 18.78
CA GLU A 39 -8.06 -13.09 20.17
C GLU A 39 -8.39 -11.85 21.00
N ASP A 40 -7.60 -10.79 20.81
CA ASP A 40 -7.77 -9.48 21.42
C ASP A 40 -7.80 -8.40 20.32
N PRO A 41 -8.99 -7.94 19.88
CA PRO A 41 -9.15 -6.91 18.85
C PRO A 41 -8.65 -5.52 19.26
N SER A 42 -8.32 -5.32 20.54
CA SER A 42 -7.66 -4.09 21.00
C SER A 42 -6.17 -4.10 20.62
N MET A 43 -5.57 -5.25 20.38
CA MET A 43 -4.15 -5.35 20.08
C MET A 43 -3.88 -5.30 18.57
N ALA A 44 -2.89 -4.52 18.17
CA ALA A 44 -2.43 -4.44 16.79
C ALA A 44 -0.90 -4.41 16.68
N CYS A 45 -0.40 -4.88 15.56
CA CYS A 45 0.99 -4.80 15.19
C CYS A 45 1.13 -4.07 13.85
N GLY A 46 1.80 -2.91 13.88
CA GLY A 46 2.29 -2.26 12.67
C GLY A 46 3.63 -2.84 12.25
N SER A 47 3.86 -3.00 10.95
CA SER A 47 5.15 -3.39 10.41
C SER A 47 5.54 -2.49 9.24
N LEU A 48 6.82 -2.11 9.21
CA LEU A 48 7.49 -1.42 8.10
C LEU A 48 8.63 -2.31 7.61
N VAL A 49 8.70 -2.52 6.31
CA VAL A 49 9.81 -3.20 5.64
C VAL A 49 10.35 -2.33 4.51
N VAL A 50 11.61 -2.51 4.15
CA VAL A 50 12.19 -1.93 2.93
C VAL A 50 12.93 -3.01 2.14
N LEU A 51 12.64 -3.05 0.84
CA LEU A 51 13.28 -3.94 -0.12
C LEU A 51 14.16 -3.15 -1.09
N ASP A 52 15.31 -3.73 -1.45
CA ASP A 52 16.19 -3.21 -2.49
C ASP A 52 15.77 -3.78 -3.85
N LEU A 53 15.24 -2.90 -4.70
CA LEU A 53 14.74 -3.19 -6.04
C LEU A 53 15.85 -3.65 -7.00
N HIS A 54 17.08 -3.16 -6.82
CA HIS A 54 18.21 -3.50 -7.67
C HIS A 54 18.80 -4.88 -7.32
N HIS A 55 18.55 -5.37 -6.10
CA HIS A 55 19.04 -6.66 -5.61
C HIS A 55 17.90 -7.66 -5.43
N ALA A 56 17.09 -7.84 -6.49
CA ALA A 56 16.02 -8.82 -6.56
C ALA A 56 15.02 -8.76 -5.37
N LEU A 57 14.64 -7.56 -4.94
CA LEU A 57 13.73 -7.32 -3.81
C LEU A 57 14.25 -7.89 -2.48
N ARG A 58 15.57 -7.83 -2.25
CA ARG A 58 16.18 -8.24 -0.98
C ARG A 58 15.70 -7.32 0.15
N LEU A 59 15.27 -7.91 1.26
CA LEU A 59 14.93 -7.17 2.47
C LEU A 59 16.19 -6.54 3.07
N VAL A 60 16.20 -5.21 3.18
CA VAL A 60 17.32 -4.44 3.73
C VAL A 60 16.99 -3.78 5.06
N TYR A 61 15.70 -3.61 5.37
CA TYR A 61 15.25 -3.07 6.65
C TYR A 61 13.91 -3.66 7.07
N GLN A 62 13.72 -3.81 8.38
CA GLN A 62 12.43 -4.13 8.97
C GLN A 62 12.32 -3.49 10.36
N CYS A 63 11.14 -3.00 10.71
CA CYS A 63 10.79 -2.67 12.08
C CYS A 63 9.29 -2.93 12.32
N HIS A 64 8.92 -3.03 13.59
CA HIS A 64 7.54 -3.26 14.00
C HIS A 64 7.28 -2.55 15.33
N THR A 65 6.00 -2.37 15.63
CA THR A 65 5.52 -1.94 16.94
C THR A 65 4.21 -2.65 17.25
N VAL A 66 4.06 -3.10 18.48
CA VAL A 66 2.82 -3.71 18.99
C VAL A 66 2.22 -2.72 19.97
N LEU A 67 0.93 -2.43 19.84
CA LEU A 67 0.22 -1.47 20.68
C LEU A 67 -1.24 -1.87 20.88
N THR A 68 -1.85 -1.24 21.87
CA THR A 68 -3.29 -1.28 22.11
C THR A 68 -3.95 -0.13 21.32
N LEU A 69 -5.06 -0.42 20.66
CA LEU A 69 -5.84 0.50 19.83
C LEU A 69 -6.89 1.20 20.71
N ASP A 70 -6.67 2.47 21.00
CA ASP A 70 -7.60 3.27 21.83
C ASP A 70 -8.82 3.78 21.05
N VAL A 71 -8.79 3.67 19.72
CA VAL A 71 -9.85 4.16 18.82
C VAL A 71 -10.67 2.97 18.29
N PRO A 72 -12.01 3.00 18.32
CA PRO A 72 -12.86 1.93 17.79
C PRO A 72 -12.82 1.85 16.26
N TYR A 73 -13.11 0.67 15.69
CA TYR A 73 -13.24 0.49 14.24
C TYR A 73 -14.51 1.14 13.70
N VAL A 74 -14.33 2.19 12.90
CA VAL A 74 -15.43 2.79 12.12
C VAL A 74 -15.13 2.59 10.63
N PRO A 75 -15.99 1.87 9.86
CA PRO A 75 -15.81 1.70 8.43
C PRO A 75 -15.60 3.03 7.71
N GLY A 76 -14.57 3.10 6.87
CA GLY A 76 -14.18 4.32 6.15
C GLY A 76 -13.34 5.33 6.97
N PHE A 77 -12.97 5.00 8.20
CA PHE A 77 -12.06 5.78 9.06
C PHE A 77 -10.85 4.96 9.55
N LEU A 78 -10.57 3.82 8.92
CA LEU A 78 -9.44 2.95 9.26
C LEU A 78 -8.11 3.73 9.38
N ALA A 79 -7.92 4.72 8.50
CA ALA A 79 -6.74 5.56 8.49
C ALA A 79 -6.48 6.29 9.83
N PHE A 80 -7.51 6.62 10.61
CA PHE A 80 -7.31 7.25 11.92
C PHE A 80 -6.75 6.30 12.97
N ARG A 81 -7.03 5.00 12.84
CA ARG A 81 -6.48 3.96 13.73
C ARG A 81 -5.05 3.59 13.35
N GLU A 82 -4.80 3.49 12.04
CA GLU A 82 -3.58 2.87 11.53
C GLU A 82 -2.49 3.87 11.12
N ALA A 83 -2.86 5.04 10.59
CA ALA A 83 -1.86 6.01 10.15
C ALA A 83 -0.91 6.48 11.27
N PRO A 84 -1.35 6.76 12.51
CA PRO A 84 -0.43 7.15 13.59
C PRO A 84 0.64 6.08 13.87
N ILE A 85 0.26 4.80 13.83
CA ILE A 85 1.17 3.66 14.03
C ILE A 85 2.24 3.65 12.94
N LEU A 86 1.81 3.80 11.69
CA LEU A 86 2.72 3.74 10.53
C LEU A 86 3.61 4.97 10.44
N VAL A 87 3.11 6.15 10.79
CA VAL A 87 3.91 7.37 10.93
C VAL A 87 4.99 7.18 11.99
N HIS A 88 4.65 6.63 13.16
CA HIS A 88 5.63 6.35 14.21
C HIS A 88 6.75 5.41 13.74
N LEU A 89 6.45 4.38 12.94
CA LEU A 89 7.47 3.49 12.37
C LEU A 89 8.40 4.21 11.39
N LEU A 90 7.86 5.10 10.57
CA LEU A 90 8.66 5.92 9.65
C LEU A 90 9.53 6.93 10.40
N GLU A 91 9.01 7.57 11.44
CA GLU A 91 9.76 8.49 12.31
C GLU A 91 10.88 7.77 13.06
N LYS A 92 10.59 6.58 13.61
CA LYS A 92 11.60 5.72 14.23
C LYS A 92 12.72 5.34 13.25
N MET A 93 12.38 5.05 11.99
CA MET A 93 13.40 4.78 10.98
C MET A 93 14.24 6.04 10.67
N LYS A 94 13.59 7.21 10.54
CA LYS A 94 14.28 8.50 10.32
C LYS A 94 15.23 8.84 11.46
N SER A 95 14.82 8.66 12.72
CA SER A 95 15.64 8.99 13.89
C SER A 95 16.90 8.12 14.00
N THR A 96 16.86 6.90 13.45
CA THR A 96 18.04 6.03 13.36
C THR A 96 18.96 6.35 12.17
N ALA A 97 18.68 7.40 11.39
CA ALA A 97 19.43 7.78 10.19
C ALA A 97 19.68 6.61 9.22
N SER A 98 18.68 5.73 9.07
CA SER A 98 18.84 4.52 8.27
C SER A 98 19.15 4.88 6.79
N PRO A 99 20.20 4.30 6.18
CA PRO A 99 20.53 4.57 4.78
C PRO A 99 19.51 3.97 3.80
N PHE A 100 18.55 3.21 4.31
CA PHE A 100 17.55 2.48 3.53
C PHE A 100 16.18 3.16 3.56
N TYR A 101 16.08 4.45 3.89
CA TYR A 101 14.78 5.12 3.91
C TYR A 101 14.08 4.98 2.54
N PRO A 102 12.80 4.54 2.50
CA PRO A 102 12.16 4.19 1.24
C PRO A 102 11.92 5.44 0.38
N GLN A 103 12.11 5.28 -0.93
CA GLN A 103 11.81 6.31 -1.93
C GLN A 103 10.31 6.36 -2.28
N VAL A 104 9.64 5.21 -2.14
CA VAL A 104 8.19 5.04 -2.31
C VAL A 104 7.70 3.98 -1.34
N LEU A 105 6.50 4.16 -0.81
CA LEU A 105 5.90 3.29 0.19
C LEU A 105 4.61 2.66 -0.33
N MET A 106 4.56 1.33 -0.35
CA MET A 106 3.32 0.59 -0.58
C MET A 106 2.58 0.38 0.72
N VAL A 107 1.28 0.63 0.69
CA VAL A 107 0.41 0.56 1.87
C VAL A 107 -0.66 -0.50 1.62
N ASP A 108 -0.82 -1.45 2.53
CA ASP A 108 -1.93 -2.43 2.50
C ASP A 108 -3.24 -1.72 2.85
N GLY A 109 -3.89 -1.15 1.84
CA GLY A 109 -5.01 -0.26 2.01
C GLY A 109 -5.17 0.66 0.80
N ASN A 110 -6.28 1.40 0.74
CA ASN A 110 -6.56 2.25 -0.42
C ASN A 110 -5.90 3.63 -0.29
N GLY A 111 -5.62 4.24 -1.43
CA GLY A 111 -5.33 5.67 -1.56
C GLY A 111 -6.59 6.42 -1.99
N LEU A 112 -6.58 6.97 -3.21
CA LEU A 112 -7.74 7.66 -3.77
C LEU A 112 -8.95 6.75 -3.95
N LEU A 113 -8.78 5.45 -4.26
CA LEU A 113 -9.86 4.46 -4.43
C LEU A 113 -10.55 4.11 -3.09
N HIS A 114 -11.19 5.12 -2.50
CA HIS A 114 -11.79 5.11 -1.18
C HIS A 114 -13.08 5.93 -1.23
N PRO A 115 -14.13 5.61 -0.47
CA PRO A 115 -15.43 6.32 -0.55
C PRO A 115 -15.31 7.84 -0.33
N ARG A 116 -14.30 8.28 0.43
CA ARG A 116 -14.01 9.71 0.69
C ARG A 116 -12.94 10.30 -0.22
N GLY A 117 -12.36 9.52 -1.14
CA GLY A 117 -11.21 9.89 -1.96
C GLY A 117 -9.95 10.20 -1.14
N PHE A 118 -9.80 9.57 0.02
CA PHE A 118 -8.69 9.78 0.96
C PHE A 118 -8.56 8.58 1.90
N GLY A 119 -8.01 7.48 1.39
CA GLY A 119 -7.74 6.27 2.16
C GLY A 119 -6.42 6.34 2.95
N LEU A 120 -6.06 5.21 3.57
CA LEU A 120 -4.85 5.09 4.40
C LEU A 120 -3.57 5.47 3.65
N ALA A 121 -3.41 5.05 2.39
CA ALA A 121 -2.20 5.33 1.62
C ALA A 121 -2.04 6.84 1.37
N SER A 122 -3.13 7.53 1.05
CA SER A 122 -3.14 8.99 0.87
C SER A 122 -2.90 9.73 2.18
N HIS A 123 -3.53 9.26 3.27
CA HIS A 123 -3.36 9.86 4.59
C HIS A 123 -1.92 9.74 5.07
N LEU A 124 -1.35 8.53 5.03
CA LEU A 124 0.04 8.28 5.43
C LEU A 124 1.02 9.06 4.56
N GLY A 125 0.81 9.08 3.24
CA GLY A 125 1.70 9.81 2.31
C GLY A 125 1.75 11.31 2.60
N VAL A 126 0.60 11.93 2.85
CA VAL A 126 0.53 13.37 3.20
C VAL A 126 1.20 13.66 4.55
N LEU A 127 1.04 12.80 5.55
CA LEU A 127 1.68 12.98 6.87
C LEU A 127 3.20 12.77 6.80
N ALA A 128 3.65 11.75 6.07
CA ALA A 128 5.07 11.40 5.94
C ALA A 128 5.82 12.25 4.90
N ASN A 129 5.09 13.00 4.07
CA ASN A 129 5.58 13.66 2.86
C ASN A 129 6.38 12.71 1.96
N LEU A 130 5.82 11.53 1.69
CA LEU A 130 6.47 10.45 0.97
C LEU A 130 5.56 9.92 -0.15
N PRO A 131 6.10 9.58 -1.34
CA PRO A 131 5.32 8.92 -2.37
C PRO A 131 4.69 7.62 -1.86
N THR A 132 3.37 7.50 -1.97
CA THR A 132 2.63 6.32 -1.50
C THR A 132 1.73 5.71 -2.57
N ILE A 133 1.62 4.39 -2.53
CA ILE A 133 0.74 3.61 -3.40
C ILE A 133 -0.21 2.80 -2.53
N GLY A 134 -1.51 2.90 -2.78
CA GLY A 134 -2.51 2.06 -2.11
C GLY A 134 -2.65 0.72 -2.82
N ILE A 135 -2.49 -0.37 -2.07
CA ILE A 135 -2.64 -1.76 -2.53
C ILE A 135 -3.84 -2.39 -1.83
N GLY A 136 -5.01 -2.32 -2.46
CA GLY A 136 -6.24 -2.92 -1.97
C GLY A 136 -6.37 -4.40 -2.37
N LYS A 137 -6.71 -5.27 -1.41
CA LYS A 137 -7.06 -6.69 -1.69
C LYS A 137 -8.52 -6.89 -2.07
N ASN A 138 -9.37 -5.90 -1.77
CA ASN A 138 -10.80 -5.87 -2.07
C ASN A 138 -11.18 -4.44 -2.50
N LEU A 139 -12.20 -4.33 -3.36
CA LEU A 139 -12.73 -3.04 -3.80
C LEU A 139 -13.61 -2.39 -2.73
N HIS A 140 -13.48 -1.07 -2.59
CA HIS A 140 -14.41 -0.21 -1.85
C HIS A 140 -15.38 0.46 -2.82
N HIS A 141 -16.63 0.64 -2.39
CA HIS A 141 -17.61 1.34 -3.21
C HIS A 141 -17.28 2.82 -3.29
N VAL A 142 -17.11 3.34 -4.50
CA VAL A 142 -16.77 4.75 -4.74
C VAL A 142 -17.27 5.16 -6.11
N ASP A 143 -18.00 6.28 -6.19
CA ASP A 143 -18.39 6.89 -7.46
C ASP A 143 -18.94 5.88 -8.49
N GLY A 144 -19.97 5.12 -8.08
CA GLY A 144 -20.60 4.09 -8.91
C GLY A 144 -19.82 2.79 -9.09
N LEU A 145 -18.54 2.72 -8.72
CA LEU A 145 -17.76 1.47 -8.72
C LEU A 145 -18.22 0.58 -7.57
N THR A 146 -18.99 -0.45 -7.86
CA THR A 146 -19.44 -1.47 -6.90
C THR A 146 -18.64 -2.76 -7.05
N ARG A 147 -18.64 -3.60 -6.01
CA ARG A 147 -17.99 -4.92 -6.08
C ARG A 147 -18.57 -5.80 -7.18
N SER A 148 -19.89 -5.83 -7.34
CA SER A 148 -20.57 -6.58 -8.40
C SER A 148 -20.22 -6.01 -9.77
N GLY A 149 -20.36 -4.70 -9.97
CA GLY A 149 -20.09 -4.08 -11.27
C GLY A 149 -18.63 -4.24 -11.73
N VAL A 150 -17.67 -4.13 -10.81
CA VAL A 150 -16.26 -4.39 -11.17
C VAL A 150 -15.98 -5.87 -11.38
N LYS A 151 -16.68 -6.77 -10.69
CA LYS A 151 -16.58 -8.21 -10.95
C LYS A 151 -17.08 -8.54 -12.36
N GLU A 152 -18.24 -8.02 -12.76
CA GLU A 152 -18.79 -8.16 -14.10
C GLU A 152 -17.83 -7.59 -15.16
N LEU A 153 -17.26 -6.41 -14.91
CA LEU A 153 -16.24 -5.80 -15.77
C LEU A 153 -15.00 -6.69 -15.98
N LEU A 154 -14.55 -7.37 -14.92
CA LEU A 154 -13.42 -8.31 -14.94
C LEU A 154 -13.74 -9.64 -15.63
N GLU A 155 -15.01 -10.04 -15.66
CA GLU A 155 -15.49 -11.31 -16.22
C GLU A 155 -15.92 -11.20 -17.68
N ALA A 156 -16.18 -9.98 -18.17
CA ALA A 156 -16.46 -9.67 -19.58
C ALA A 156 -15.38 -10.23 -20.53
N GLU A 157 -15.80 -10.80 -21.66
CA GLU A 157 -14.90 -11.52 -22.59
C GLU A 157 -13.72 -10.66 -23.06
N GLU A 158 -13.98 -9.39 -23.42
CA GLU A 158 -12.98 -8.42 -23.85
C GLU A 158 -11.93 -8.08 -22.78
N ASN A 159 -12.20 -8.38 -21.51
CA ASN A 159 -11.36 -8.04 -20.36
C ASN A 159 -10.73 -9.27 -19.69
N ARG A 160 -11.16 -10.48 -20.06
CA ARG A 160 -10.70 -11.73 -19.45
C ARG A 160 -9.19 -11.95 -19.60
N THR A 161 -8.61 -11.48 -20.70
CA THR A 161 -7.17 -11.58 -21.01
C THR A 161 -6.37 -10.33 -20.60
N LYS A 162 -7.04 -9.27 -20.13
CA LYS A 162 -6.36 -8.03 -19.72
C LYS A 162 -5.82 -8.17 -18.31
N ASP A 163 -4.51 -7.94 -18.17
CA ASP A 163 -3.85 -7.91 -16.86
C ASP A 163 -4.20 -6.66 -16.04
N LEU A 164 -4.74 -5.64 -16.69
CA LEU A 164 -5.02 -4.34 -16.07
C LEU A 164 -6.29 -3.73 -16.65
N ILE A 165 -7.21 -3.36 -15.76
CA ILE A 165 -8.46 -2.70 -16.10
C ILE A 165 -8.53 -1.38 -15.33
N THR A 166 -8.80 -0.30 -16.06
CA THR A 166 -8.97 1.03 -15.47
C THR A 166 -10.31 1.12 -14.75
N LEU A 167 -10.29 1.62 -13.51
CA LEU A 167 -11.49 1.81 -12.70
C LEU A 167 -11.95 3.26 -12.79
N ARG A 168 -12.77 3.52 -13.81
CA ARG A 168 -13.40 4.82 -14.04
C ARG A 168 -14.77 4.84 -13.36
N GLY A 169 -14.98 5.81 -12.48
CA GLY A 169 -16.26 6.00 -11.79
C GLY A 169 -17.30 6.72 -12.66
N SER A 170 -18.53 6.83 -12.14
CA SER A 170 -19.64 7.50 -12.82
C SER A 170 -19.38 8.96 -13.14
N SER A 171 -18.53 9.65 -12.37
CA SER A 171 -18.09 11.02 -12.65
C SER A 171 -17.12 11.14 -13.84
N GLY A 172 -16.63 10.02 -14.38
CA GLY A 172 -15.56 9.98 -15.38
C GLY A 172 -14.15 10.01 -14.77
N PHE A 173 -14.03 10.19 -13.45
CA PHE A 173 -12.75 10.17 -12.74
C PHE A 173 -12.15 8.75 -12.68
N ILE A 174 -10.83 8.64 -12.88
CA ILE A 174 -10.10 7.38 -12.76
C ILE A 174 -9.61 7.23 -11.32
N TRP A 175 -10.22 6.30 -10.58
CA TRP A 175 -9.91 6.09 -9.16
C TRP A 175 -8.70 5.17 -8.92
N GLY A 176 -8.36 4.35 -9.91
CA GLY A 176 -7.27 3.37 -9.83
C GLY A 176 -7.42 2.32 -10.91
N VAL A 177 -6.80 1.16 -10.68
CA VAL A 177 -6.87 0.01 -11.59
C VAL A 177 -7.13 -1.29 -10.82
N ALA A 178 -7.85 -2.21 -11.45
CA ALA A 178 -7.85 -3.62 -11.07
C ALA A 178 -6.73 -4.32 -11.86
N MET A 179 -5.79 -4.93 -11.15
CA MET A 179 -4.58 -5.52 -11.73
C MET A 179 -4.49 -7.01 -11.38
N ARG A 180 -4.43 -7.87 -12.40
CA ARG A 180 -4.02 -9.27 -12.28
C ARG A 180 -2.50 -9.29 -12.34
N SER A 181 -1.87 -9.30 -11.18
CA SER A 181 -0.43 -9.08 -11.02
C SER A 181 0.45 -10.24 -11.50
N THR A 182 -0.11 -11.44 -11.65
CA THR A 182 0.56 -12.60 -12.24
C THR A 182 -0.41 -13.37 -13.13
N GLN A 183 0.10 -14.08 -14.15
CA GLN A 183 -0.73 -14.89 -15.08
C GLN A 183 -1.63 -15.91 -14.35
N SER A 184 -1.20 -16.39 -13.18
CA SER A 184 -1.95 -17.33 -12.34
C SER A 184 -2.99 -16.68 -11.41
N SER A 185 -3.02 -15.34 -11.31
CA SER A 185 -3.84 -14.66 -10.30
C SER A 185 -5.24 -14.35 -10.82
N LEU A 186 -6.21 -15.19 -10.46
CA LEU A 186 -7.63 -14.95 -10.75
C LEU A 186 -8.22 -13.76 -9.96
N LYS A 187 -7.71 -13.49 -8.77
CA LYS A 187 -8.20 -12.39 -7.92
C LYS A 187 -7.33 -11.15 -8.11
N PRO A 188 -7.87 -10.02 -8.60
CA PRO A 188 -7.06 -8.82 -8.82
C PRO A 188 -6.59 -8.19 -7.52
N LEU A 189 -5.63 -7.27 -7.65
CA LEU A 189 -5.33 -6.21 -6.71
C LEU A 189 -5.92 -4.90 -7.21
N PHE A 190 -6.25 -4.02 -6.28
CA PHE A 190 -6.76 -2.69 -6.57
C PHE A 190 -5.66 -1.68 -6.27
N VAL A 191 -5.04 -1.14 -7.32
CA VAL A 191 -3.95 -0.18 -7.20
C VAL A 191 -4.51 1.22 -7.33
N SER A 192 -4.16 2.10 -6.40
CA SER A 192 -4.60 3.50 -6.42
C SER A 192 -3.50 4.45 -5.98
N ILE A 193 -3.56 5.68 -6.47
CA ILE A 193 -2.65 6.76 -6.05
C ILE A 193 -2.81 6.99 -4.54
N GLY A 194 -1.71 6.96 -3.79
CA GLY A 194 -1.68 7.45 -2.43
C GLY A 194 -1.37 8.93 -2.40
N HIS A 195 -0.12 9.30 -2.69
CA HIS A 195 0.41 10.67 -2.63
C HIS A 195 1.69 10.78 -3.48
N ARG A 196 1.93 11.93 -4.12
CA ARG A 196 3.16 12.28 -4.87
C ARG A 196 3.60 11.22 -5.88
N ILE A 197 2.63 10.54 -6.50
CA ILE A 197 2.89 9.56 -7.56
C ILE A 197 1.71 9.54 -8.52
N SER A 198 2.00 9.48 -9.81
CA SER A 198 1.03 9.24 -10.86
C SER A 198 0.52 7.80 -10.83
N LEU A 199 -0.69 7.56 -11.35
CA LEU A 199 -1.24 6.22 -11.44
C LEU A 199 -0.35 5.32 -12.32
N ASP A 200 0.16 5.85 -13.43
CA ASP A 200 1.04 5.14 -14.37
C ASP A 200 2.33 4.67 -13.70
N THR A 201 3.00 5.55 -12.96
CA THR A 201 4.22 5.18 -12.24
C THR A 201 3.90 4.22 -11.09
N ALA A 202 2.80 4.40 -10.37
CA ALA A 202 2.36 3.47 -9.34
C ALA A 202 2.16 2.04 -9.89
N ILE A 203 1.49 1.90 -11.04
CA ILE A 203 1.29 0.61 -11.73
C ILE A 203 2.64 -0.04 -12.07
N LYS A 204 3.58 0.72 -12.63
CA LYS A 204 4.91 0.22 -13.00
C LYS A 204 5.68 -0.28 -11.77
N VAL A 205 5.69 0.48 -10.69
CA VAL A 205 6.34 0.08 -9.42
C VAL A 205 5.70 -1.19 -8.84
N VAL A 206 4.36 -1.30 -8.88
CA VAL A 206 3.65 -2.52 -8.45
C VAL A 206 4.06 -3.72 -9.30
N LYS A 207 4.09 -3.59 -10.64
CA LYS A 207 4.54 -4.67 -11.53
C LYS A 207 5.97 -5.12 -11.22
N MET A 208 6.90 -4.19 -11.01
CA MET A 208 8.31 -4.49 -10.71
C MET A 208 8.52 -5.21 -9.37
N THR A 209 7.54 -5.17 -8.47
CA THR A 209 7.64 -5.74 -7.12
C THR A 209 6.77 -6.97 -6.91
N CYS A 210 5.99 -7.38 -7.90
CA CYS A 210 5.17 -8.59 -7.88
C CYS A 210 5.98 -9.83 -8.28
N LYS A 211 6.50 -10.56 -7.30
CA LYS A 211 6.96 -11.96 -7.49
C LYS A 211 5.81 -12.97 -7.41
N PHE A 212 4.76 -12.59 -6.70
CA PHE A 212 3.52 -13.34 -6.51
C PHE A 212 2.33 -12.40 -6.76
N ARG A 213 1.11 -12.87 -6.48
CA ARG A 213 -0.10 -12.02 -6.53
C ARG A 213 0.10 -10.71 -5.76
N VAL A 214 0.58 -10.76 -4.51
CA VAL A 214 0.77 -9.56 -3.68
C VAL A 214 2.20 -9.04 -3.86
N PRO A 215 2.41 -7.72 -4.07
CA PRO A 215 3.74 -7.11 -4.11
C PRO A 215 4.58 -7.53 -2.92
N GLU A 216 5.86 -7.81 -3.17
CA GLU A 216 6.77 -8.30 -2.15
C GLU A 216 6.86 -7.37 -0.92
N PRO A 217 6.88 -6.03 -1.04
CA PRO A 217 6.87 -5.15 0.14
C PRO A 217 5.64 -5.36 1.03
N ILE A 218 4.45 -5.43 0.45
CA ILE A 218 3.20 -5.68 1.19
C ILE A 218 3.20 -7.08 1.80
N ARG A 219 3.58 -8.08 1.02
CA ARG A 219 3.64 -9.48 1.47
C ARG A 219 4.58 -9.64 2.67
N GLN A 220 5.74 -9.00 2.63
CA GLN A 220 6.74 -9.06 3.70
C GLN A 220 6.27 -8.29 4.96
N ALA A 221 5.56 -7.17 4.79
CA ALA A 221 4.95 -6.45 5.91
C ALA A 221 3.86 -7.30 6.61
N ASP A 222 2.91 -7.87 5.85
CA ASP A 222 1.83 -8.74 6.36
C ASP A 222 2.35 -9.99 7.08
N ILE A 223 3.40 -10.62 6.56
CA ILE A 223 4.02 -11.77 7.24
C ILE A 223 4.61 -11.37 8.60
N ARG A 224 5.25 -10.20 8.68
CA ARG A 224 5.92 -9.74 9.90
C ARG A 224 4.94 -9.23 10.92
N SER A 225 3.95 -8.42 10.54
CA SER A 225 2.93 -7.91 11.45
C SER A 225 2.24 -9.08 12.16
N ARG A 226 1.80 -10.10 11.41
CA ARG A 226 1.21 -11.33 11.96
C ARG A 226 2.17 -12.13 12.83
N LYS A 227 3.43 -12.29 12.42
CA LYS A 227 4.43 -13.06 13.18
C LYS A 227 4.72 -12.42 14.53
N HIS A 228 4.92 -11.10 14.58
CA HIS A 228 5.24 -10.40 15.83
C HIS A 228 4.03 -10.33 16.76
N LEU A 229 2.83 -10.17 16.21
CA LEU A 229 1.60 -10.20 16.99
C LEU A 229 1.40 -11.56 17.69
N ARG A 230 1.59 -12.67 16.97
CA ARG A 230 1.52 -14.03 17.56
C ARG A 230 2.56 -14.24 18.65
N LYS A 231 3.81 -13.79 18.44
CA LYS A 231 4.87 -13.91 19.45
C LYS A 231 4.55 -13.13 20.72
N HIS A 232 4.00 -11.93 20.59
CA HIS A 232 3.63 -11.10 21.73
C HIS A 232 2.45 -11.71 22.53
N GLN A 233 1.54 -12.43 21.87
CA GLN A 233 0.47 -13.15 22.55
C GLN A 233 1.01 -14.34 23.37
N ILE A 234 1.91 -15.14 22.78
CA ILE A 234 2.53 -16.28 23.46
C ILE A 234 3.32 -15.81 24.69
N GLY A 235 4.14 -14.77 24.56
CA GLY A 235 4.94 -14.24 25.67
C GLY A 235 4.13 -13.52 26.77
N ARG A 236 2.80 -13.38 26.63
CA ARG A 236 1.90 -12.93 27.70
C ARG A 236 1.24 -14.09 28.45
N LEU A 237 1.30 -15.30 27.91
CA LEU A 237 0.71 -16.51 28.49
C LEU A 237 1.72 -17.31 29.33
N GLU A 238 3.00 -16.95 29.27
CA GLU A 238 4.10 -17.43 30.12
C GLU A 238 4.35 -16.44 31.27
#